data_AF-A0A7S3ZKC7-F1
#
_entry.id   AF-A0A7S3ZKC7-F1
#
_cell.length_a   1.000
_cell.length_b   1.000
_cell.length_c   1.000
_cell.angle_alpha   90.00
_cell.angle_beta   90.00
_cell.angle_gamma   90.00
#
_symmetry.space_group_name_H-M   'P 1'
#
loop_
_entity.id
_entity.type
_entity.pdbx_description
1 polymer ?
#
loop_
_entity_poly.entity_id
_entity_poly.type
_entity_poly.pdbx_seq_one_letter_code
_entity_poly.pdbx_strand_id
1 'polypeptide(L)'
;VAWLVGDSILLTIASLSKNGRGKTHATHLEMLTWPICMSMCCLYFFCTLDSSAVGRRAVGIWAGFWAHQAVFVTVLFWSEGSPTYQLFGAFLWHAFLGAAFAWLMNLIRSELRALDSLDTTRTTRLLEIMGLQTAVGVIAVTQGIGPKAGDRLAATGLFQLSLCMAWLFSIAIFDVSGIDPHLAVTKLRLGLVEGSALFFTGLMVLCGFSAYVLSEQSRPKQRAVEGVWGVFAIAIFGGFCCTARVVWVARRR
;
A
#
# COMPACT_ATOMS: atom_id res chain seq x y z
N VAL A 1 -11.48 9.82 6.09
CA VAL A 1 -10.84 10.90 6.88
C VAL A 1 -10.63 10.51 8.33
N ALA A 2 -11.68 10.18 9.11
CA ALA A 2 -11.52 9.81 10.53
C ALA A 2 -10.51 8.67 10.77
N TRP A 3 -10.53 7.61 9.95
CA TRP A 3 -9.56 6.52 9.99
C TRP A 3 -8.11 6.99 9.80
N LEU A 4 -7.86 7.86 8.82
CA LEU A 4 -6.52 8.43 8.55
C LEU A 4 -6.03 9.28 9.72
N VAL A 5 -6.93 10.02 10.37
CA VAL A 5 -6.63 10.81 11.56
C VAL A 5 -6.29 9.87 12.73
N GLY A 6 -7.05 8.80 12.92
CA GLY A 6 -6.78 7.80 13.96
C GLY A 6 -5.39 7.15 13.79
N ASP A 7 -5.06 6.76 12.56
CA ASP A 7 -3.73 6.24 12.20
C ASP A 7 -2.61 7.26 12.44
N SER A 8 -2.81 8.51 12.02
CA SER A 8 -1.86 9.60 12.27
C SER A 8 -1.66 9.85 13.77
N ILE A 9 -2.72 9.74 14.58
CA ILE A 9 -2.64 9.83 16.04
C ILE A 9 -1.84 8.66 16.62
N LEU A 10 -2.10 7.42 16.17
CA LEU A 10 -1.35 6.24 16.61
C LEU A 10 0.14 6.38 16.30
N LEU A 11 0.50 6.80 15.09
CA LEU A 11 1.89 7.04 14.70
C LEU A 11 2.54 8.17 15.51
N THR A 12 1.79 9.25 15.78
CA THR A 12 2.27 10.37 16.61
C THR A 12 2.55 9.90 18.04
N ILE A 13 1.67 9.07 18.60
CA ILE A 13 1.88 8.47 19.93
C ILE A 13 3.09 7.55 19.90
N ALA A 14 3.21 6.68 18.89
CA ALA A 14 4.33 5.75 18.76
C ALA A 14 5.68 6.48 18.68
N SER A 15 5.76 7.55 17.90
CA SER A 15 6.99 8.32 17.66
C SER A 15 7.40 9.23 18.82
N LEU A 16 6.44 9.82 19.55
CA LEU A 16 6.73 10.77 20.62
C LEU A 16 6.72 10.15 22.03
N SER A 17 6.20 8.93 22.18
CA SER A 17 6.18 8.25 23.48
C SER A 17 7.58 7.83 23.92
N LYS A 18 7.84 7.93 25.23
CA LYS A 18 9.02 7.31 25.84
C LYS A 18 9.00 5.80 25.61
N ASN A 19 10.19 5.21 25.49
CA ASN A 19 10.33 3.75 25.34
C ASN A 19 9.56 3.03 26.46
N GLY A 20 8.73 2.07 26.06
CA GLY A 20 7.83 1.36 26.98
C GLY A 20 6.64 0.74 26.26
N ARG A 21 5.74 0.10 27.02
CA ARG A 21 4.59 -0.65 26.49
C ARG A 21 3.65 0.22 25.64
N GLY A 22 3.45 1.48 26.01
CA GLY A 22 2.61 2.41 25.27
C GLY A 22 3.10 2.65 23.84
N LYS A 23 4.40 2.93 23.66
CA LYS A 23 5.05 3.06 22.36
C LYS A 23 4.88 1.79 21.52
N THR A 24 5.24 0.63 22.10
CA THR A 24 5.13 -0.67 21.42
C THR A 24 3.70 -0.98 20.96
N HIS A 25 2.70 -0.74 21.81
CA HIS A 25 1.30 -0.99 21.45
C HIS A 25 0.82 -0.04 20.35
N ALA A 26 1.19 1.25 20.43
CA ALA A 26 0.85 2.22 19.40
C ALA A 26 1.47 1.86 18.04
N THR A 27 2.76 1.51 17.99
CA THR A 27 3.42 1.05 16.77
C THR A 27 2.75 -0.18 16.18
N HIS A 28 2.40 -1.15 17.02
CA HIS A 28 1.75 -2.38 16.56
C HIS A 28 0.32 -2.16 16.04
N LEU A 29 -0.44 -1.26 16.65
CA LEU A 29 -1.76 -0.90 16.15
C LEU A 29 -1.64 -0.13 14.84
N GLU A 30 -0.68 0.79 14.74
CA GLU A 30 -0.38 1.55 13.52
C GLU A 30 -0.03 0.62 12.35
N MET A 31 0.84 -0.38 12.56
CA MET A 31 1.19 -1.38 11.54
C MET A 31 -0.02 -2.12 10.95
N LEU A 32 -1.09 -2.28 11.74
CA LEU A 32 -2.32 -2.94 11.33
C LEU A 32 -3.35 -1.99 10.72
N THR A 33 -3.36 -0.72 11.15
CA THR A 33 -4.31 0.29 10.64
C THR A 33 -3.81 0.96 9.36
N TRP A 34 -2.51 1.09 9.19
CA TRP A 34 -1.89 1.79 8.07
C TRP A 34 -2.29 1.21 6.70
N PRO A 35 -2.27 -0.12 6.47
CA PRO A 35 -2.71 -0.70 5.19
C PRO A 35 -4.20 -0.49 4.90
N ILE A 36 -5.04 -0.42 5.95
CA ILE A 36 -6.47 -0.12 5.81
C ILE A 36 -6.65 1.35 5.40
N CYS A 37 -5.87 2.25 6.00
CA CYS A 37 -5.83 3.66 5.64
C CYS A 37 -5.42 3.88 4.18
N MET A 38 -4.46 3.09 3.71
CA MET A 38 -4.06 3.07 2.30
C MET A 38 -5.21 2.68 1.37
N SER A 39 -5.91 1.59 1.65
CA SER A 39 -7.09 1.18 0.88
C SER A 39 -8.22 2.21 0.95
N MET A 40 -8.48 2.82 2.11
CA MET A 40 -9.46 3.90 2.28
C MET A 40 -9.14 5.12 1.41
N CYS A 41 -7.86 5.48 1.33
CA CYS A 41 -7.41 6.55 0.45
C CYS A 41 -7.67 6.21 -1.03
N CYS A 42 -7.27 5.02 -1.47
CA CYS A 42 -7.57 4.52 -2.82
C CYS A 42 -9.08 4.58 -3.09
N LEU A 43 -9.91 4.10 -2.15
CA LEU A 43 -11.36 4.09 -2.28
C LEU A 43 -11.88 5.51 -2.47
N TYR A 44 -11.38 6.48 -1.69
CA TYR A 44 -11.77 7.86 -1.83
C TYR A 44 -11.39 8.47 -3.19
N PHE A 45 -10.25 8.08 -3.76
CA PHE A 45 -9.85 8.48 -5.12
C PHE A 45 -10.77 7.93 -6.21
N PHE A 46 -11.11 6.64 -6.13
CA PHE A 46 -11.89 5.96 -7.17
C PHE A 46 -13.40 6.15 -7.03
N CYS A 47 -13.94 6.31 -5.82
CA CYS A 47 -15.36 6.65 -5.61
C CYS A 47 -15.71 8.07 -6.08
N THR A 48 -14.72 8.89 -6.40
CA THR A 48 -14.95 10.29 -6.79
C THR A 48 -14.69 10.50 -8.27
N LEU A 49 -14.66 9.43 -9.07
CA LEU A 49 -14.45 9.44 -10.52
C LEU A 49 -15.41 10.39 -11.24
N ASP A 50 -16.62 10.61 -10.75
CA ASP A 50 -17.61 11.55 -11.28
C ASP A 50 -17.24 13.04 -11.00
N SER A 51 -16.69 13.36 -9.83
CA SER A 51 -16.49 14.74 -9.38
C SER A 51 -15.02 15.20 -9.34
N SER A 52 -14.66 16.15 -10.19
CA SER A 52 -13.31 16.75 -10.22
C SER A 52 -12.97 17.52 -8.94
N ALA A 53 -13.97 18.18 -8.34
CA ALA A 53 -13.79 18.92 -7.09
C ALA A 53 -13.47 17.99 -5.91
N VAL A 54 -14.17 16.85 -5.79
CA VAL A 54 -13.89 15.87 -4.73
C VAL A 54 -12.57 15.15 -5.00
N GLY A 55 -12.23 14.90 -6.27
CA GLY A 55 -10.91 14.37 -6.65
C GLY A 55 -9.75 15.24 -6.15
N ARG A 56 -9.83 16.58 -6.29
CA ARG A 56 -8.80 17.48 -5.73
C ARG A 56 -8.68 17.37 -4.21
N ARG A 57 -9.80 17.17 -3.49
CA ARG A 57 -9.77 16.95 -2.04
C ARG A 57 -9.11 15.62 -1.69
N ALA A 58 -9.33 14.56 -2.49
CA ALA A 58 -8.67 13.28 -2.31
C ALA A 58 -7.15 13.39 -2.40
N VAL A 59 -6.65 14.16 -3.38
CA VAL A 59 -5.22 14.48 -3.49
C VAL A 59 -4.70 15.21 -2.26
N GLY A 60 -5.42 16.21 -1.77
CA GLY A 60 -5.04 16.96 -0.56
C GLY A 60 -4.96 16.07 0.68
N ILE A 61 -5.95 15.19 0.87
CA ILE A 61 -6.00 14.23 1.99
C ILE A 61 -4.83 13.24 1.89
N TRP A 62 -4.56 12.71 0.70
CA TRP A 62 -3.44 11.81 0.47
C TRP A 62 -2.09 12.47 0.75
N ALA A 63 -1.87 13.66 0.20
CA ALA A 63 -0.64 14.41 0.40
C ALA A 63 -0.42 14.75 1.88
N GLY A 64 -1.47 15.18 2.58
CA GLY A 64 -1.41 15.46 4.01
C GLY A 64 -1.10 14.22 4.84
N PHE A 65 -1.76 13.09 4.55
CA PHE A 65 -1.51 11.81 5.22
C PHE A 65 -0.06 11.36 5.02
N TRP A 66 0.45 11.37 3.79
CA TRP A 66 1.80 10.92 3.51
C TRP A 66 2.89 11.87 3.99
N ALA A 67 2.64 13.18 4.01
CA ALA A 67 3.54 14.14 4.62
C ALA A 67 3.67 13.89 6.13
N HIS A 68 2.54 13.62 6.81
CA HIS A 68 2.55 13.23 8.23
C HIS A 68 3.34 11.93 8.44
N GLN A 69 3.02 10.89 7.67
CA GLN A 69 3.70 9.60 7.71
C GLN A 69 5.22 9.72 7.49
N ALA A 70 5.66 10.47 6.48
CA ALA A 70 7.08 10.67 6.20
C ALA A 70 7.83 11.34 7.37
N VAL A 71 7.21 12.33 8.03
CA VAL A 71 7.81 13.01 9.19
C VAL A 71 7.84 12.08 10.39
N PHE A 72 6.70 11.51 10.78
CA PHE A 72 6.59 10.81 12.07
C PHE A 72 7.18 9.41 12.06
N VAL A 73 7.22 8.71 10.92
CA VAL A 73 8.01 7.47 10.81
C VAL A 73 9.51 7.79 10.96
N THR A 74 9.98 8.90 10.39
CA THR A 74 11.38 9.33 10.56
C THR A 74 11.69 9.63 12.04
N VAL A 75 10.78 10.33 12.74
CA VAL A 75 10.90 10.58 14.18
C VAL A 75 10.86 9.27 14.98
N LEU A 76 10.01 8.31 14.60
CA LEU A 76 9.94 7.00 15.24
C LEU A 76 11.29 6.29 15.16
N PHE A 77 11.87 6.15 13.96
CA PHE A 77 13.18 5.50 13.80
C PHE A 77 14.29 6.26 14.53
N TRP A 78 14.24 7.60 14.56
CA TRP A 78 15.20 8.40 15.31
C TRP A 78 15.12 8.12 16.81
N SER A 79 13.89 8.03 17.35
CA SER A 79 13.64 7.71 18.76
C SER A 79 14.04 6.28 19.15
N GLU A 80 14.19 5.39 18.18
CA GLU A 80 14.67 4.00 18.36
C GLU A 80 16.20 3.89 18.25
N GLY A 81 16.89 4.99 17.98
CA GLY A 81 18.35 5.01 17.82
C GLY A 81 18.81 4.42 16.49
N SER A 82 17.94 4.35 15.48
CA SER A 82 18.29 3.85 14.16
C SER A 82 19.37 4.74 13.50
N PRO A 83 20.28 4.15 12.71
CA PRO A 83 21.33 4.89 12.04
C PRO A 83 20.74 5.86 10.98
N THR A 84 21.45 6.96 10.71
CA THR A 84 20.97 8.07 9.87
C THR A 84 20.49 7.64 8.48
N TYR A 85 21.12 6.64 7.85
CA TYR A 85 20.70 6.16 6.54
C TYR A 85 19.31 5.50 6.57
N GLN A 86 18.90 4.88 7.68
CA GLN A 86 17.56 4.32 7.84
C GLN A 86 16.52 5.43 8.03
N LEU A 87 16.86 6.51 8.76
CA LEU A 87 16.01 7.69 8.89
C LEU A 87 15.71 8.29 7.52
N PHE A 88 16.77 8.50 6.74
CA PHE A 88 16.65 9.05 5.40
C PHE A 88 15.92 8.10 4.45
N GLY A 89 16.20 6.79 4.53
CA GLY A 89 15.50 5.77 3.76
C GLY A 89 14.00 5.73 4.07
N ALA A 90 13.61 5.80 5.34
CA ALA A 90 12.22 5.83 5.76
C ALA A 90 11.50 7.10 5.28
N PHE A 91 12.14 8.28 5.43
CA PHE A 91 11.60 9.54 4.92
C PHE A 91 11.37 9.46 3.40
N LEU A 92 12.39 9.06 2.64
CA LEU A 92 12.32 8.97 1.19
C LEU A 92 11.29 7.95 0.72
N TRP A 93 11.18 6.81 1.39
CA TRP A 93 10.20 5.78 1.07
C TRP A 93 8.77 6.32 1.20
N HIS A 94 8.43 6.98 2.32
CA HIS A 94 7.09 7.52 2.53
C HIS A 94 6.82 8.74 1.63
N ALA A 95 7.83 9.59 1.39
CA ALA A 95 7.72 10.70 0.45
C ALA A 95 7.51 10.21 -0.99
N PHE A 96 8.22 9.14 -1.39
CA PHE A 96 8.02 8.47 -2.67
C PHE A 96 6.60 7.92 -2.78
N LEU A 97 6.12 7.15 -1.79
CA LEU A 97 4.76 6.63 -1.82
C LEU A 97 3.73 7.76 -1.89
N GLY A 98 3.92 8.84 -1.12
CA GLY A 98 3.08 10.03 -1.21
C GLY A 98 3.04 10.65 -2.60
N ALA A 99 4.19 10.99 -3.18
CA ALA A 99 4.24 11.70 -4.45
C ALA A 99 3.93 10.81 -5.66
N ALA A 100 4.57 9.65 -5.74
CA ALA A 100 4.52 8.76 -6.89
C ALA A 100 3.13 8.14 -7.07
N PHE A 101 2.54 7.62 -5.99
CA PHE A 101 1.21 7.00 -6.08
C PHE A 101 0.09 8.04 -6.15
N ALA A 102 0.24 9.25 -5.60
CA ALA A 102 -0.70 10.34 -5.88
C ALA A 102 -0.76 10.63 -7.39
N TRP A 103 0.40 10.74 -8.02
CA TRP A 103 0.51 10.97 -9.45
C TRP A 103 -0.12 9.82 -10.24
N LEU A 104 0.24 8.58 -9.92
CA LEU A 104 -0.27 7.40 -10.61
C LEU A 104 -1.79 7.26 -10.47
N MET A 105 -2.33 7.39 -9.26
CA MET A 105 -3.78 7.33 -9.04
C MET A 105 -4.53 8.44 -9.76
N ASN A 106 -3.99 9.67 -9.77
CA ASN A 106 -4.59 10.77 -10.54
C ASN A 106 -4.61 10.46 -12.04
N LEU A 107 -3.55 9.86 -12.55
CA LEU A 107 -3.44 9.48 -13.96
C LEU A 107 -4.42 8.35 -14.31
N ILE A 108 -4.43 7.26 -13.54
CA ILE A 108 -5.40 6.16 -13.71
C ILE A 108 -6.81 6.73 -13.71
N ARG A 109 -7.13 7.56 -12.72
CA ARG A 109 -8.44 8.19 -12.58
C ARG A 109 -8.80 9.06 -13.79
N SER A 110 -7.87 9.84 -14.34
CA SER A 110 -8.15 10.66 -15.53
C SER A 110 -8.46 9.81 -16.74
N GLU A 111 -7.70 8.73 -16.94
CA GLU A 111 -7.93 7.80 -18.06
C GLU A 111 -9.25 7.04 -17.90
N LEU A 112 -9.56 6.53 -16.71
CA LEU A 112 -10.84 5.85 -16.45
C LEU A 112 -12.04 6.76 -16.71
N ARG A 113 -11.94 8.06 -16.39
CA ARG A 113 -12.97 9.05 -16.74
C ARG A 113 -13.06 9.29 -18.24
N ALA A 114 -11.93 9.36 -18.94
CA ALA A 114 -11.90 9.55 -20.38
C ALA A 114 -12.53 8.36 -21.13
N LEU A 115 -12.39 7.16 -20.57
CA LEU A 115 -13.03 5.94 -21.06
C LEU A 115 -14.52 5.82 -20.67
N ASP A 116 -15.11 6.82 -20.00
CA ASP A 116 -16.45 6.78 -19.39
C ASP A 116 -16.70 5.53 -18.53
N SER A 117 -15.63 5.02 -17.93
CA SER A 117 -15.66 3.80 -17.15
C SER A 117 -16.06 4.14 -15.71
N LEU A 118 -17.36 4.24 -15.46
CA LEU A 118 -17.94 4.41 -14.12
C LEU A 118 -18.21 3.07 -13.42
N ASP A 119 -17.54 1.99 -13.87
CA ASP A 119 -17.76 0.66 -13.33
C ASP A 119 -17.49 0.59 -11.81
N THR A 120 -18.56 0.28 -11.07
CA THR A 120 -18.57 0.15 -9.61
C THR A 120 -17.90 -1.13 -9.12
N THR A 121 -17.69 -2.13 -9.99
CA THR A 121 -17.03 -3.39 -9.61
C THR A 121 -15.66 -3.15 -8.97
N ARG A 122 -14.90 -2.15 -9.45
CA ARG A 122 -13.61 -1.73 -8.87
C ARG A 122 -13.74 -1.32 -7.40
N THR A 123 -14.74 -0.50 -7.09
CA THR A 123 -14.99 -0.05 -5.72
C THR A 123 -15.47 -1.20 -4.83
N THR A 124 -16.27 -2.12 -5.38
CA THR A 124 -16.68 -3.35 -4.68
C THR A 124 -15.47 -4.23 -4.34
N ARG A 125 -14.56 -4.47 -5.30
CA ARG A 125 -13.32 -5.24 -5.06
C ARG A 125 -12.43 -4.61 -4.01
N LEU A 126 -12.31 -3.29 -4.00
CA LEU A 126 -11.52 -2.61 -2.97
C LEU A 126 -12.18 -2.72 -1.58
N LEU A 127 -13.51 -2.66 -1.50
CA LEU A 127 -14.23 -2.91 -0.25
C LEU A 127 -14.04 -4.35 0.24
N GLU A 128 -14.02 -5.34 -0.65
CA GLU A 128 -13.68 -6.73 -0.30
C GLU A 128 -12.27 -6.84 0.27
N ILE A 129 -11.28 -6.18 -0.36
CA ILE A 129 -9.90 -6.13 0.15
C ILE A 129 -9.87 -5.48 1.54
N MET A 130 -10.56 -4.38 1.74
CA MET A 130 -10.63 -3.70 3.04
C MET A 130 -11.29 -4.56 4.11
N GLY A 131 -12.35 -5.30 3.75
CA GLY A 131 -12.99 -6.27 4.64
C GLY A 131 -12.02 -7.36 5.07
N LEU A 132 -11.26 -7.92 4.13
CA LEU A 132 -10.22 -8.91 4.40
C LEU A 132 -9.09 -8.33 5.26
N GLN A 133 -8.59 -7.15 4.93
CA GLN A 133 -7.56 -6.45 5.72
C GLN A 133 -8.04 -6.25 7.16
N THR A 134 -9.28 -5.79 7.35
CA THR A 134 -9.88 -5.58 8.68
C THR A 134 -9.98 -6.89 9.44
N ALA A 135 -10.47 -7.96 8.81
CA ALA A 135 -10.59 -9.26 9.44
C ALA A 135 -9.23 -9.81 9.91
N VAL A 136 -8.21 -9.73 9.05
CA VAL A 136 -6.85 -10.17 9.39
C VAL A 136 -6.23 -9.29 10.47
N GLY A 137 -6.48 -7.98 10.45
CA GLY A 137 -6.06 -7.07 11.51
C GLY A 137 -6.65 -7.46 12.86
N VAL A 138 -7.96 -7.77 12.90
CA VAL A 138 -8.62 -8.26 14.12
C VAL A 138 -8.01 -9.58 14.60
N ILE A 139 -7.77 -10.54 13.69
CA ILE A 139 -7.10 -11.81 14.03
C ILE A 139 -5.71 -11.56 14.63
N ALA A 140 -4.92 -10.66 14.03
CA ALA A 140 -3.59 -10.33 14.52
C ALA A 140 -3.62 -9.69 15.92
N VAL A 141 -4.63 -8.86 16.21
CA VAL A 141 -4.86 -8.28 17.55
C VAL A 141 -5.26 -9.36 18.56
N THR A 142 -6.15 -10.28 18.21
CA THR A 142 -6.60 -11.34 19.14
C THR A 142 -5.50 -12.36 19.44
N GLN A 143 -4.55 -12.56 18.52
CA GLN A 143 -3.33 -13.32 18.77
C GLN A 143 -2.30 -12.57 19.65
N GLY A 144 -2.64 -11.37 20.12
CA GLY A 144 -1.94 -10.62 21.16
C GLY A 144 -0.98 -9.55 20.64
N ILE A 145 -0.98 -8.40 21.29
CA ILE A 145 -0.04 -7.29 21.03
C ILE A 145 1.01 -7.28 22.14
N GLY A 146 2.29 -7.22 21.79
CA GLY A 146 3.36 -7.14 22.78
C GLY A 146 4.75 -7.19 22.15
N PRO A 147 5.83 -7.07 22.95
CA PRO A 147 7.20 -6.89 22.43
C PRO A 147 7.71 -7.98 21.49
N LYS A 148 7.11 -9.18 21.54
CA LYS A 148 7.48 -10.33 20.69
C LYS A 148 6.57 -10.50 19.47
N ALA A 149 5.57 -9.65 19.31
CA ALA A 149 4.61 -9.71 18.21
C ALA A 149 5.05 -8.90 16.98
N GLY A 150 6.06 -8.05 17.10
CA GLY A 150 6.46 -7.09 16.05
C GLY A 150 6.64 -7.72 14.68
N ASP A 151 7.47 -8.77 14.55
CA ASP A 151 7.71 -9.44 13.27
C ASP A 151 6.45 -10.05 12.66
N ARG A 152 5.57 -10.61 13.50
CA ARG A 152 4.29 -11.19 13.08
C ARG A 152 3.35 -10.10 12.55
N LEU A 153 3.24 -8.99 13.27
CA LEU A 153 2.38 -7.86 12.90
C LEU A 153 2.91 -7.11 11.67
N ALA A 154 4.24 -7.00 11.53
CA ALA A 154 4.86 -6.49 10.32
C ALA A 154 4.54 -7.38 9.11
N ALA A 155 4.60 -8.70 9.27
CA ALA A 155 4.19 -9.64 8.23
C ALA A 155 2.69 -9.52 7.90
N THR A 156 1.81 -9.33 8.90
CA THR A 156 0.39 -9.03 8.67
C THR A 156 0.20 -7.75 7.86
N GLY A 157 0.84 -6.65 8.28
CA GLY A 157 0.75 -5.37 7.58
C GLY A 157 1.26 -5.46 6.14
N LEU A 158 2.32 -6.23 5.92
CA LEU A 158 2.87 -6.49 4.59
C LEU A 158 1.89 -7.28 3.70
N PHE A 159 1.26 -8.33 4.22
CA PHE A 159 0.21 -9.04 3.51
C PHE A 159 -0.95 -8.11 3.11
N GLN A 160 -1.43 -7.32 4.06
CA GLN A 160 -2.51 -6.36 3.81
C GLN A 160 -2.13 -5.34 2.73
N LEU A 161 -0.92 -4.78 2.79
CA LEU A 161 -0.44 -3.80 1.83
C LEU A 161 -0.30 -4.39 0.43
N SER A 162 0.20 -5.64 0.32
CA SER A 162 0.31 -6.35 -0.96
C SER A 162 -1.02 -6.47 -1.69
N LEU A 163 -2.13 -6.70 -0.97
CA LEU A 163 -3.46 -6.77 -1.58
C LEU A 163 -3.85 -5.44 -2.24
N CYS A 164 -3.67 -4.32 -1.53
CA CYS A 164 -4.01 -3.01 -2.06
C CYS A 164 -3.12 -2.61 -3.25
N MET A 165 -1.82 -2.87 -3.17
CA MET A 165 -0.87 -2.51 -4.23
C MET A 165 -1.06 -3.36 -5.48
N ALA A 166 -1.25 -4.68 -5.31
CA ALA A 166 -1.52 -5.57 -6.44
C ALA A 166 -2.84 -5.20 -7.14
N TRP A 167 -3.87 -4.85 -6.37
CA TRP A 167 -5.13 -4.35 -6.93
C TRP A 167 -4.94 -3.05 -7.74
N LEU A 168 -4.22 -2.07 -7.18
CA LEU A 168 -3.99 -0.79 -7.85
C LEU A 168 -3.24 -0.94 -9.18
N PHE A 169 -2.18 -1.75 -9.20
CA PHE A 169 -1.45 -2.02 -10.44
C PHE A 169 -2.28 -2.84 -11.42
N SER A 170 -3.13 -3.76 -10.95
CA SER A 170 -4.02 -4.51 -11.82
C SER A 170 -5.02 -3.60 -12.56
N ILE A 171 -5.61 -2.60 -11.89
CA ILE A 171 -6.47 -1.61 -12.55
C ILE A 171 -5.71 -0.84 -13.62
N ALA A 172 -4.50 -0.39 -13.30
CA ALA A 172 -3.68 0.36 -14.23
C ALA A 172 -3.29 -0.45 -15.48
N ILE A 173 -3.02 -1.75 -15.31
CA ILE A 173 -2.62 -2.62 -16.41
C ILE A 173 -3.83 -3.05 -17.24
N PHE A 174 -4.89 -3.58 -16.61
CA PHE A 174 -6.01 -4.17 -17.35
C PHE A 174 -7.06 -3.14 -17.76
N ASP A 175 -7.51 -2.29 -16.83
CA ASP A 175 -8.62 -1.38 -17.12
C ASP A 175 -8.17 -0.17 -17.93
N VAL A 176 -7.04 0.44 -17.58
CA VAL A 176 -6.57 1.66 -18.26
C VAL A 176 -5.92 1.36 -19.60
N SER A 177 -5.14 0.28 -19.69
CA SER A 177 -4.42 -0.05 -20.93
C SER A 177 -5.28 -0.83 -21.93
N GLY A 178 -6.49 -1.25 -21.51
CA GLY A 178 -7.40 -2.05 -22.32
C GLY A 178 -6.85 -3.43 -22.64
N ILE A 179 -5.92 -3.95 -21.83
CA ILE A 179 -5.36 -5.29 -22.01
C ILE A 179 -6.42 -6.28 -21.57
N ASP A 180 -6.89 -7.11 -22.50
CA ASP A 180 -7.79 -8.21 -22.17
C ASP A 180 -7.08 -9.20 -21.21
N PRO A 181 -7.57 -9.37 -19.97
CA PRO A 181 -6.96 -10.25 -18.98
C PRO A 181 -6.88 -11.70 -19.46
N HIS A 182 -7.90 -12.17 -20.19
CA HIS A 182 -7.94 -13.54 -20.69
C HIS A 182 -6.86 -13.75 -21.76
N LEU A 183 -6.66 -12.79 -22.67
CA LEU A 183 -5.61 -12.87 -23.68
C LEU A 183 -4.21 -12.71 -23.07
N ALA A 184 -4.05 -11.86 -22.05
CA ALA A 184 -2.79 -11.70 -21.33
C ALA A 184 -2.35 -13.02 -20.67
N VAL A 185 -3.28 -13.73 -20.02
CA VAL A 185 -2.99 -14.99 -19.31
C VAL A 185 -2.84 -16.16 -20.26
N THR A 186 -3.69 -16.27 -21.30
CA THR A 186 -3.71 -17.47 -22.17
C THR A 186 -2.74 -17.41 -23.34
N LYS A 187 -2.41 -16.21 -23.83
CA LYS A 187 -1.59 -16.04 -25.04
C LYS A 187 -0.29 -15.29 -24.80
N LEU A 188 -0.06 -14.72 -23.61
CA LEU A 188 1.13 -13.94 -23.24
C LEU A 188 1.53 -12.89 -24.30
N ARG A 189 0.55 -12.35 -25.04
CA ARG A 189 0.77 -11.32 -26.06
C ARG A 189 0.83 -9.95 -25.40
N LEU A 190 1.82 -9.77 -24.53
CA LEU A 190 2.09 -8.51 -23.86
C LEU A 190 3.38 -7.91 -24.42
N GLY A 191 3.41 -6.59 -24.56
CA GLY A 191 4.65 -5.87 -24.75
C GLY A 191 5.56 -6.05 -23.53
N LEU A 192 6.86 -5.82 -23.72
CA LEU A 192 7.88 -6.03 -22.68
C LEU A 192 7.57 -5.28 -21.37
N VAL A 193 7.09 -4.03 -21.48
CA VAL A 193 6.76 -3.18 -20.32
C VAL A 193 5.53 -3.71 -19.58
N GLU A 194 4.50 -4.15 -20.30
CA GLU A 194 3.25 -4.68 -19.74
C GLU A 194 3.52 -6.03 -19.06
N GLY A 195 4.31 -6.89 -19.69
CA GLY A 195 4.78 -8.15 -19.10
C GLY A 195 5.59 -7.93 -17.83
N SER A 196 6.47 -6.92 -17.82
CA SER A 196 7.24 -6.55 -16.63
C SER A 196 6.36 -5.99 -15.51
N ALA A 197 5.36 -5.17 -15.83
CA ALA A 197 4.38 -4.66 -14.87
C ALA A 197 3.59 -5.81 -14.21
N LEU A 198 3.15 -6.80 -15.00
CA LEU A 198 2.50 -8.00 -14.48
C LEU A 198 3.43 -8.87 -13.65
N PHE A 199 4.70 -9.04 -14.07
CA PHE A 199 5.69 -9.78 -13.30
C PHE A 199 5.87 -9.20 -11.90
N PHE A 200 6.08 -7.88 -11.79
CA PHE A 200 6.22 -7.23 -10.49
C PHE A 200 4.93 -7.28 -9.67
N THR A 201 3.76 -7.18 -10.32
CA THR A 201 2.46 -7.35 -9.66
C THR A 201 2.31 -8.76 -9.08
N GLY A 202 2.66 -9.80 -9.85
CA GLY A 202 2.70 -11.18 -9.37
C GLY A 202 3.70 -11.38 -8.24
N LEU A 203 4.87 -10.76 -8.31
CA LEU A 203 5.87 -10.81 -7.25
C LEU A 203 5.34 -10.19 -5.94
N MET A 204 4.59 -9.09 -5.99
CA MET A 204 3.92 -8.54 -4.81
C MET A 204 2.89 -9.50 -4.22
N VAL A 205 2.10 -10.18 -5.06
CA VAL A 205 1.14 -11.20 -4.60
C VAL A 205 1.87 -12.36 -3.90
N LEU A 206 2.98 -12.84 -4.47
CA LEU A 206 3.80 -13.89 -3.84
C LEU A 206 4.42 -13.41 -2.53
N CYS A 207 4.88 -12.16 -2.45
CA CYS A 207 5.36 -11.57 -1.20
C CYS A 207 4.24 -11.48 -0.16
N GLY A 208 3.04 -11.06 -0.57
CA GLY A 208 1.86 -11.03 0.29
C GLY A 208 1.51 -12.41 0.84
N PHE A 209 1.45 -13.43 -0.02
CA PHE A 209 1.20 -14.81 0.42
C PHE A 209 2.29 -15.32 1.37
N SER A 210 3.56 -15.04 1.08
CA SER A 210 4.67 -15.39 1.97
C SER A 210 4.56 -14.69 3.32
N ALA A 211 4.17 -13.41 3.32
CA ALA A 211 3.96 -12.62 4.52
C ALA A 211 2.79 -13.15 5.36
N TYR A 212 1.69 -13.59 4.72
CA TYR A 212 0.57 -14.24 5.40
C TYR A 212 1.01 -15.53 6.12
N VAL A 213 1.79 -16.38 5.44
CA VAL A 213 2.33 -17.62 6.06
C VAL A 213 3.24 -17.28 7.25
N LEU A 214 4.03 -16.20 7.18
CA LEU A 214 4.85 -15.73 8.29
C LEU A 214 3.99 -15.14 9.43
N SER A 215 2.89 -14.46 9.13
CA SER A 215 2.02 -13.88 10.15
C SER A 215 1.24 -14.91 10.96
N GLU A 216 1.02 -16.11 10.41
CA GLU A 216 0.40 -17.21 11.16
C GLU A 216 1.38 -17.88 12.14
N GLN A 217 2.67 -17.56 12.08
CA GLN A 217 3.65 -18.08 13.02
C GLN A 217 3.61 -17.29 14.32
N SER A 218 3.67 -17.97 15.47
CA SER A 218 3.72 -17.30 16.77
C SER A 218 4.95 -16.40 16.93
N ARG A 219 6.07 -16.77 16.28
CA ARG A 219 7.37 -16.06 16.29
C ARG A 219 8.09 -16.29 14.96
N PRO A 220 7.73 -15.57 13.88
CA PRO A 220 8.44 -15.70 12.62
C PRO A 220 9.89 -15.25 12.79
N LYS A 221 10.79 -15.82 11.98
CA LYS A 221 12.20 -15.39 11.97
C LYS A 221 12.28 -13.99 11.37
N GLN A 222 12.82 -13.03 12.12
CA GLN A 222 13.01 -11.64 11.67
C GLN A 222 13.63 -11.55 10.26
N ARG A 223 14.72 -12.29 10.00
CA ARG A 223 15.38 -12.32 8.67
C ARG A 223 14.46 -12.75 7.52
N ALA A 224 13.50 -13.62 7.79
CA ALA A 224 12.53 -14.03 6.78
C ALA A 224 11.56 -12.89 6.47
N VAL A 225 11.05 -12.20 7.50
CA VAL A 225 10.18 -11.02 7.33
C VAL A 225 10.91 -9.92 6.58
N GLU A 226 12.16 -9.60 6.98
CA GLU A 226 13.02 -8.63 6.29
C GLU A 226 13.27 -9.00 4.82
N GLY A 227 13.52 -10.28 4.54
CA GLY A 227 13.70 -10.79 3.18
C GLY A 227 12.45 -10.58 2.31
N VAL A 228 11.27 -10.92 2.82
CA VAL A 228 10.00 -10.70 2.10
C VAL A 228 9.75 -9.20 1.90
N TRP A 229 10.06 -8.37 2.90
CA TRP A 229 9.92 -6.91 2.81
C TRP A 229 10.85 -6.32 1.75
N GLY A 230 12.09 -6.78 1.66
CA GLY A 230 13.06 -6.36 0.64
C GLY A 230 12.60 -6.69 -0.78
N VAL A 231 12.12 -7.91 -1.02
CA VAL A 231 11.57 -8.31 -2.33
C VAL A 231 10.31 -7.51 -2.66
N PHE A 232 9.45 -7.28 -1.67
CA PHE A 232 8.25 -6.46 -1.82
C PHE A 232 8.57 -5.01 -2.20
N ALA A 233 9.57 -4.39 -1.56
CA ALA A 233 9.98 -3.03 -1.88
C ALA A 233 10.51 -2.92 -3.33
N ILE A 234 11.32 -3.89 -3.77
CA ILE A 234 11.77 -3.99 -5.17
C ILE A 234 10.57 -4.14 -6.11
N ALA A 235 9.60 -4.98 -5.75
CA ALA A 235 8.40 -5.20 -6.54
C ALA A 235 7.52 -3.94 -6.65
N ILE A 236 7.39 -3.15 -5.57
CA ILE A 236 6.71 -1.85 -5.61
C ILE A 236 7.41 -0.90 -6.58
N PHE A 237 8.73 -0.74 -6.49
CA PHE A 237 9.45 0.20 -7.36
C PHE A 237 9.40 -0.23 -8.83
N GLY A 238 9.71 -1.50 -9.10
CA GLY A 238 9.64 -2.06 -10.46
C GLY A 238 8.23 -1.99 -11.02
N GLY A 239 7.25 -2.41 -10.24
CA GLY A 239 5.83 -2.36 -10.59
C GLY A 239 5.36 -0.93 -10.85
N PHE A 240 5.73 0.04 -10.01
CA PHE A 240 5.43 1.46 -10.22
C PHE A 240 6.02 1.96 -11.54
N CYS A 241 7.32 1.76 -11.79
CA CYS A 241 7.98 2.25 -13.00
C CYS A 241 7.36 1.68 -14.28
N CYS A 242 7.10 0.37 -14.32
CA CYS A 242 6.49 -0.29 -15.47
C CYS A 242 5.04 0.14 -15.64
N THR A 243 4.24 0.17 -14.57
CA THR A 243 2.82 0.54 -14.60
C THR A 243 2.63 2.02 -14.98
N ALA A 244 3.44 2.92 -14.41
CA ALA A 244 3.48 4.32 -14.77
C ALA A 244 3.70 4.51 -16.27
N ARG A 245 4.64 3.76 -16.85
CA ARG A 245 4.92 3.80 -18.28
C ARG A 245 3.75 3.27 -19.11
N VAL A 246 3.16 2.16 -18.69
CA VAL A 246 1.98 1.54 -19.33
C VAL A 246 0.82 2.53 -19.41
N VAL A 247 0.45 3.12 -18.28
CA VAL A 247 -0.62 4.14 -18.21
C VAL A 247 -0.27 5.38 -19.03
N TRP A 248 0.99 5.83 -18.99
CA TRP A 248 1.44 6.98 -19.77
C TRP A 248 1.34 6.76 -21.29
N VAL A 249 1.60 5.55 -21.76
CA VAL A 249 1.44 5.18 -23.18
C VAL A 249 -0.03 5.09 -23.54
N ALA A 250 -0.87 4.51 -22.68
CA ALA A 250 -2.31 4.41 -22.91
C ALA A 250 -2.94 5.81 -23.15
N ARG A 251 -2.55 6.80 -22.34
CA ARG A 251 -3.01 8.20 -22.46
C ARG A 251 -2.71 8.87 -23.81
N ARG A 252 -1.74 8.37 -24.57
CA ARG A 252 -1.35 8.96 -25.87
C ARG A 252 -2.13 8.39 -27.05
N ARG A 253 -2.96 7.37 -26.84
CA ARG A 253 -3.81 6.78 -27.87
C ARG A 253 -5.10 7.58 -27.98
#